data_AF-A0A660MNR0-F1
#
_entry.id   AF-A0A660MNR0-F1
#
_cell.length_a   1.000
_cell.length_b   1.000
_cell.length_c   1.000
_cell.angle_alpha   90.00
_cell.angle_beta   90.00
_cell.angle_gamma   90.00
#
_symmetry.space_group_name_H-M   'P 1'
#
loop_
_entity.id
_entity.type
_entity.pdbx_description
1 polymer ?
#
loop_
_entity_poly.entity_id
_entity_poly.type
_entity_poly.pdbx_seq_one_letter_code
_entity_poly.pdbx_strand_id
1 'polypeptide(L)'
;MFSRFFKKDAPKTRRVVVKAGAQYVDPTFSLTVADVDEVLKRANLTRSDLQKLLYDDEIYGACERRISGVLGNPWRLEGDNTPWLYDAVSNIFEAALRIIMQAKWLGASVGELIWAADADGIMRVQSIAPRKIERFVQRDAGLMFKEQGGTEILTLPEKVLYNGVNVHKDNPYGDALLSRVYWAWFNKNYGEQFWSRYAERHASPLTVIKSAVNTANADDARQELAALAAAAAN
;
A
#
# COMPACT_ATOMS: atom_id res chain seq x y z
N MET A 1 -4.67 1.60 -85.32
CA MET A 1 -3.80 2.77 -85.06
C MET A 1 -4.07 3.21 -83.63
N PHE A 2 -3.01 3.34 -82.84
CA PHE A 2 -3.00 3.37 -81.38
C PHE A 2 -3.57 4.68 -80.80
N SER A 3 -4.45 4.59 -79.79
CA SER A 3 -4.51 5.56 -78.70
C SER A 3 -4.55 4.82 -77.36
N ARG A 4 -3.35 4.40 -76.93
CA ARG A 4 -3.00 4.31 -75.51
C ARG A 4 -2.90 5.75 -74.95
N PHE A 5 -2.75 5.89 -73.63
CA PHE A 5 -2.58 7.15 -72.85
C PHE A 5 -3.91 7.75 -72.33
N PHE A 6 -4.24 7.83 -71.04
CA PHE A 6 -3.58 7.58 -69.77
C PHE A 6 -4.64 7.08 -68.77
N LYS A 7 -4.49 5.89 -68.16
CA LYS A 7 -5.13 5.64 -66.86
C LYS A 7 -4.28 6.38 -65.83
N LYS A 8 -4.90 7.32 -65.11
CA LYS A 8 -4.26 7.98 -63.96
C LYS A 8 -4.17 6.92 -62.86
N ASP A 9 -3.04 6.24 -62.78
CA ASP A 9 -2.76 5.34 -61.67
C ASP A 9 -2.84 6.15 -60.38
N ALA A 10 -3.67 5.67 -59.44
CA ALA A 10 -3.73 6.21 -58.10
C ALA A 10 -2.30 6.29 -57.52
N PRO A 11 -1.95 7.34 -56.76
CA PRO A 11 -0.61 7.43 -56.20
C PRO A 11 -0.36 6.16 -55.38
N LYS A 12 0.70 5.42 -55.72
CA LYS A 12 1.19 4.32 -54.89
C LYS A 12 1.59 4.95 -53.56
N THR A 13 0.66 5.01 -52.61
CA THR A 13 0.97 5.26 -51.21
C THR A 13 1.95 4.19 -50.84
N ARG A 14 3.21 4.60 -50.68
CA ARG A 14 4.24 3.76 -50.06
C ARG A 14 3.69 3.53 -48.65
N ARG A 15 2.98 2.42 -48.44
CA ARG A 15 2.72 1.93 -47.10
C ARG A 15 4.10 1.71 -46.52
N VAL A 16 4.55 2.66 -45.69
CA VAL A 16 5.53 2.32 -44.68
C VAL A 16 4.79 1.28 -43.85
N VAL A 17 5.03 0.01 -44.17
CA VAL A 17 4.70 -1.08 -43.26
C VAL A 17 5.68 -0.88 -42.12
N VAL A 18 5.34 0.04 -41.21
CA VAL A 18 5.86 -0.02 -39.86
C VAL A 18 5.37 -1.38 -39.40
N LYS A 19 6.28 -2.36 -39.32
CA LYS A 19 5.97 -3.64 -38.69
C LYS A 19 5.32 -3.29 -37.36
N ALA A 20 4.04 -3.63 -37.20
CA ALA A 20 3.36 -3.54 -35.91
C ALA A 20 3.97 -4.61 -35.01
N GLY A 21 5.12 -4.26 -34.44
CA GLY A 21 5.83 -4.99 -33.42
C GLY A 21 6.51 -3.92 -32.58
N ALA A 22 6.24 -3.92 -31.27
CA ALA A 22 6.91 -3.02 -30.34
C ALA A 22 8.43 -3.12 -30.57
N GLN A 23 9.04 -2.02 -30.99
CA GLN A 23 10.49 -1.97 -31.28
C GLN A 23 11.33 -1.92 -30.00
N TYR A 24 10.67 -1.76 -28.85
CA TYR A 24 11.22 -1.96 -27.53
C TYR A 24 10.37 -3.04 -26.87
N VAL A 25 10.92 -4.25 -26.79
CA VAL A 25 10.43 -5.23 -25.82
C VAL A 25 11.01 -4.75 -24.51
N ASP A 26 10.21 -4.04 -23.72
CA ASP A 26 10.57 -3.81 -22.34
C ASP A 26 10.75 -5.19 -21.69
N PRO A 27 11.92 -5.48 -21.08
CA PRO A 27 12.09 -6.70 -20.34
C PRO A 27 10.97 -6.79 -19.31
N THR A 28 10.18 -7.84 -19.44
CA THR A 28 9.64 -8.64 -18.36
C THR A 28 9.87 -8.06 -16.97
N PHE A 29 8.79 -7.65 -16.32
CA PHE A 29 8.80 -7.25 -14.92
C PHE A 29 9.43 -8.37 -14.08
N SER A 30 10.70 -8.19 -13.68
CA SER A 30 11.32 -9.02 -12.65
C SER A 30 11.10 -8.32 -11.31
N LEU A 31 10.01 -8.68 -10.66
CA LEU A 31 9.85 -8.45 -9.23
C LEU A 31 11.00 -9.15 -8.50
N THR A 32 12.01 -8.39 -8.10
CA THR A 32 12.91 -8.78 -7.03
C THR A 32 12.07 -8.92 -5.75
N VAL A 33 12.44 -9.88 -4.91
CA VAL A 33 11.74 -10.14 -3.64
C VAL A 33 11.72 -8.89 -2.73
N ALA A 34 12.66 -7.97 -2.92
CA ALA A 34 12.73 -6.72 -2.20
C ALA A 34 11.90 -5.63 -2.90
N ASP A 35 10.98 -5.03 -2.15
CA ASP A 35 10.26 -3.83 -2.56
C ASP A 35 11.23 -2.74 -2.99
N VAL A 36 10.87 -1.89 -3.95
CA VAL A 36 11.75 -0.80 -4.41
C VAL A 36 11.64 0.46 -3.57
N ASP A 37 10.55 0.60 -2.81
CA ASP A 37 10.27 1.76 -1.97
C ASP A 37 11.32 1.93 -0.86
N GLU A 38 12.03 3.05 -0.89
CA GLU A 38 13.10 3.35 0.06
C GLU A 38 12.62 3.49 1.51
N VAL A 39 11.40 4.00 1.72
CA VAL A 39 10.86 4.15 3.07
C VAL A 39 10.64 2.78 3.68
N LEU A 40 10.04 1.86 2.93
CA LEU A 40 9.81 0.48 3.37
C LEU A 40 11.12 -0.26 3.61
N LYS A 41 12.11 -0.09 2.73
CA LYS A 41 13.46 -0.64 2.92
C LYS A 41 14.11 -0.14 4.22
N ARG A 42 14.11 1.18 4.44
CA ARG A 42 14.73 1.80 5.62
C ARG A 42 14.00 1.45 6.91
N ALA A 43 12.68 1.33 6.87
CA ALA A 43 11.85 0.95 7.99
C ALA A 43 11.80 -0.57 8.25
N ASN A 44 12.31 -1.38 7.31
CA ASN A 44 12.20 -2.84 7.31
C ASN A 44 10.73 -3.31 7.42
N LEU A 45 9.86 -2.74 6.59
CA LEU A 45 8.42 -3.00 6.58
C LEU A 45 7.96 -3.59 5.24
N THR A 46 6.90 -4.39 5.30
CA THR A 46 6.17 -4.85 4.11
C THR A 46 5.09 -3.85 3.72
N ARG A 47 4.53 -3.99 2.50
CA ARG A 47 3.41 -3.17 2.04
C ARG A 47 2.19 -3.32 2.94
N SER A 48 1.87 -4.55 3.36
CA SER A 48 0.79 -4.82 4.29
C SER A 48 1.00 -4.16 5.65
N ASP A 49 2.24 -3.96 6.11
CA ASP A 49 2.51 -3.26 7.36
C ASP A 49 2.10 -1.78 7.33
N LEU A 50 2.03 -1.16 6.14
CA LEU A 50 1.54 0.22 6.00
C LEU A 50 0.10 0.38 6.48
N GLN A 51 -0.70 -0.70 6.51
CA GLN A 51 -2.06 -0.63 7.04
C GLN A 51 -2.11 -0.25 8.53
N LYS A 52 -1.00 -0.41 9.29
CA LYS A 52 -0.91 0.05 10.68
C LYS A 52 -1.11 1.57 10.80
N LEU A 53 -0.79 2.33 9.75
CA LEU A 53 -0.99 3.78 9.74
C LEU A 53 -2.47 4.15 9.72
N LEU A 54 -3.35 3.23 9.32
CA LEU A 54 -4.81 3.46 9.33
C LEU A 54 -5.41 3.40 10.75
N TYR A 55 -4.62 3.07 11.78
CA TYR A 55 -5.05 3.25 13.18
C TYR A 55 -4.89 4.69 13.67
N ASP A 56 -4.15 5.52 12.95
CA ASP A 56 -4.07 6.95 13.22
C ASP A 56 -5.34 7.65 12.70
N ASP A 57 -5.97 8.44 13.56
CA ASP A 57 -7.25 9.11 13.32
C ASP A 57 -7.20 10.09 12.13
N GLU A 58 -6.13 10.88 12.03
CA GLU A 58 -5.94 11.84 10.95
C GLU A 58 -5.73 11.14 9.60
N ILE A 59 -4.87 10.11 9.57
CA ILE A 59 -4.62 9.32 8.35
C ILE A 59 -5.89 8.57 7.94
N TYR A 60 -6.53 7.89 8.88
CA TYR A 60 -7.78 7.17 8.63
C TYR A 60 -8.86 8.10 8.11
N GLY A 61 -9.10 9.23 8.78
CA GLY A 61 -10.09 10.22 8.37
C GLY A 61 -9.80 10.82 6.99
N ALA A 62 -8.54 11.01 6.62
CA ALA A 62 -8.16 11.44 5.27
C ALA A 62 -8.41 10.36 4.20
N CYS A 63 -8.10 9.09 4.50
CA CYS A 63 -8.36 7.96 3.62
C CYS A 63 -9.87 7.73 3.43
N GLU A 64 -10.65 7.71 4.51
CA GLU A 64 -12.09 7.46 4.44
C GLU A 64 -12.81 8.58 3.69
N ARG A 65 -12.46 9.85 3.93
CA ARG A 65 -13.01 10.98 3.14
C ARG A 65 -12.80 10.81 1.63
N ARG A 66 -11.65 10.29 1.21
CA ARG A 66 -11.37 10.02 -0.20
C ARG A 66 -12.22 8.86 -0.71
N ILE A 67 -12.36 7.77 0.05
CA ILE A 67 -13.20 6.64 -0.33
C ILE A 67 -14.66 7.08 -0.45
N SER A 68 -15.20 7.78 0.56
CA SER A 68 -16.56 8.32 0.54
C SER A 68 -16.79 9.27 -0.63
N GLY A 69 -15.80 10.11 -0.96
CA GLY A 69 -15.87 11.00 -2.12
C GLY A 69 -15.95 10.26 -3.45
N VAL A 70 -15.29 9.09 -3.58
CA VAL A 70 -15.40 8.27 -4.79
C VAL A 70 -16.71 7.48 -4.81
N LEU A 71 -17.11 6.87 -3.68
CA LEU A 71 -18.37 6.13 -3.54
C LEU A 71 -19.60 7.01 -3.77
N GLY A 72 -19.54 8.30 -3.42
CA GLY A 72 -20.63 9.25 -3.62
C GLY A 72 -20.86 9.65 -5.08
N ASN A 73 -19.97 9.28 -6.01
CA ASN A 73 -20.16 9.60 -7.42
C ASN A 73 -21.16 8.63 -8.06
N PRO A 74 -22.19 9.14 -8.76
CA PRO A 74 -23.09 8.28 -9.51
C PRO A 74 -22.32 7.59 -10.64
N TRP A 75 -22.57 6.30 -10.82
CA TRP A 75 -21.98 5.49 -11.88
C TRP A 75 -23.09 4.87 -12.74
N ARG A 76 -22.76 4.59 -14.00
CA ARG A 76 -23.64 3.90 -14.96
C ARG A 76 -22.82 2.97 -15.83
N LEU A 77 -23.47 1.98 -16.42
CA LEU A 77 -22.90 1.15 -17.47
C LEU A 77 -23.40 1.65 -18.83
N GLU A 78 -22.47 1.83 -19.76
CA GLU A 78 -22.80 2.20 -21.14
C GLU A 78 -22.72 0.96 -22.03
N GLY A 79 -23.76 0.69 -22.79
CA GLY A 79 -23.84 -0.44 -23.72
C GLY A 79 -25.26 -0.91 -23.96
N ASP A 80 -25.39 -1.90 -24.85
CA ASP A 80 -26.65 -2.59 -25.12
C ASP A 80 -26.87 -3.72 -24.09
N ASN A 81 -28.12 -3.94 -23.67
CA ASN A 81 -28.50 -5.00 -22.71
C ASN A 81 -27.73 -4.96 -21.35
N THR A 82 -27.72 -3.80 -20.72
CA THR A 82 -27.06 -3.54 -19.42
C THR A 82 -27.85 -3.83 -18.14
N PRO A 83 -29.20 -3.98 -18.09
CA PRO A 83 -29.93 -4.08 -16.82
C PRO A 83 -29.44 -5.21 -15.89
N TRP A 84 -29.32 -6.43 -16.40
CA TRP A 84 -28.86 -7.58 -15.60
C TRP A 84 -27.42 -7.39 -15.09
N LEU A 85 -26.56 -6.75 -15.89
CA LEU A 85 -25.17 -6.51 -15.55
C LEU A 85 -25.07 -5.40 -14.50
N TYR A 86 -25.92 -4.38 -14.60
CA TYR A 86 -26.02 -3.33 -13.61
C TYR A 86 -26.37 -3.92 -12.24
N ASP A 87 -27.36 -4.81 -12.16
CA ASP A 87 -27.74 -5.47 -10.90
C ASP A 87 -26.58 -6.32 -10.35
N ALA A 88 -25.94 -7.12 -11.21
CA ALA A 88 -24.81 -7.97 -10.81
C ALA A 88 -23.61 -7.15 -10.30
N VAL A 89 -23.26 -6.05 -10.98
CA VAL A 89 -22.17 -5.17 -10.59
C VAL A 89 -22.53 -4.37 -9.34
N SER A 90 -23.77 -3.89 -9.23
CA SER A 90 -24.24 -3.10 -8.08
C SER A 90 -24.05 -3.86 -6.76
N ASN A 91 -24.30 -5.17 -6.75
CA ASN A 91 -24.13 -6.02 -5.57
C ASN A 91 -22.68 -6.06 -5.04
N ILE A 92 -21.69 -5.91 -5.91
CA ILE A 92 -20.26 -5.99 -5.55
C ILE A 92 -19.54 -4.64 -5.66
N PHE A 93 -20.21 -3.59 -6.15
CA PHE A 93 -19.57 -2.34 -6.60
C PHE A 93 -18.78 -1.69 -5.47
N GLU A 94 -19.38 -1.53 -4.29
CA GLU A 94 -18.69 -0.93 -3.14
C GLU A 94 -17.48 -1.75 -2.72
N ALA A 95 -17.60 -3.08 -2.63
CA ALA A 95 -16.50 -3.97 -2.26
C ALA A 95 -15.35 -3.90 -3.28
N ALA A 96 -15.68 -3.92 -4.57
CA ALA A 96 -14.71 -3.77 -5.65
C ALA A 96 -13.99 -2.43 -5.57
N LEU A 97 -14.73 -1.34 -5.37
CA LEU A 97 -14.17 0.00 -5.29
C LEU A 97 -13.26 0.17 -4.07
N ARG A 98 -13.63 -0.39 -2.91
CA ARG A 98 -12.77 -0.38 -1.72
C ARG A 98 -11.45 -1.11 -1.97
N ILE A 99 -11.48 -2.24 -2.67
CA ILE A 99 -10.26 -2.97 -3.08
C ILE A 99 -9.43 -2.13 -4.05
N ILE A 100 -10.05 -1.57 -5.09
CA ILE A 100 -9.36 -0.68 -6.06
C ILE A 100 -8.72 0.50 -5.34
N MET A 101 -9.43 1.14 -4.41
CA MET A 101 -8.93 2.26 -3.62
C MET A 101 -7.81 1.84 -2.66
N GLN A 102 -7.80 0.59 -2.19
CA GLN A 102 -6.70 0.06 -1.38
C GLN A 102 -5.36 0.12 -2.12
N ALA A 103 -5.36 -0.03 -3.45
CA ALA A 103 -4.15 0.17 -4.26
C ALA A 103 -3.57 1.58 -4.12
N LYS A 104 -4.38 2.61 -3.86
CA LYS A 104 -3.86 3.97 -3.62
C LYS A 104 -3.08 4.06 -2.32
N TRP A 105 -3.47 3.30 -1.30
CA TRP A 105 -2.79 3.30 0.00
C TRP A 105 -1.47 2.52 -0.05
N LEU A 106 -1.52 1.36 -0.69
CA LEU A 106 -0.44 0.36 -0.66
C LEU A 106 0.37 0.32 -1.97
N GLY A 107 0.00 1.08 -3.00
CA GLY A 107 0.61 1.04 -4.33
C GLY A 107 -0.06 0.03 -5.26
N ALA A 108 -0.45 -1.12 -4.73
CA ALA A 108 -1.26 -2.10 -5.43
C ALA A 108 -2.13 -2.91 -4.46
N SER A 109 -3.16 -3.58 -4.99
CA SER A 109 -4.13 -4.36 -4.23
C SER A 109 -4.60 -5.57 -5.04
N VAL A 110 -4.96 -6.64 -4.33
CA VAL A 110 -5.50 -7.86 -4.94
C VAL A 110 -6.79 -8.26 -4.23
N GLY A 111 -7.87 -8.42 -4.99
CA GLY A 111 -9.12 -9.03 -4.55
C GLY A 111 -9.37 -10.35 -5.26
N GLU A 112 -9.69 -11.40 -4.52
CA GLU A 112 -10.17 -12.65 -5.11
C GLU A 112 -11.68 -12.56 -5.35
N LEU A 113 -12.10 -12.80 -6.58
CA LEU A 113 -13.50 -12.84 -6.98
C LEU A 113 -14.07 -14.23 -6.64
N ILE A 114 -15.04 -14.25 -5.73
CA ILE A 114 -15.73 -15.48 -5.32
C ILE A 114 -16.95 -15.65 -6.22
N TRP A 115 -16.86 -16.64 -7.10
CA TRP A 115 -17.92 -17.00 -8.03
C TRP A 115 -18.85 -18.04 -7.40
N ALA A 116 -20.15 -17.84 -7.56
CA ALA A 116 -21.15 -18.86 -7.26
C ALA A 116 -22.31 -18.79 -8.25
N ALA A 117 -23.03 -19.91 -8.39
CA ALA A 117 -24.27 -19.93 -9.14
C ALA A 117 -25.35 -19.16 -8.38
N ASP A 118 -26.05 -18.30 -9.08
CA ASP A 118 -27.22 -17.59 -8.58
C ASP A 118 -28.49 -18.47 -8.73
N ALA A 119 -29.66 -17.95 -8.32
CA ALA A 119 -30.92 -18.69 -8.33
C ALA A 119 -31.35 -19.21 -9.72
N ASP A 120 -30.91 -18.54 -10.79
CA ASP A 120 -31.14 -18.94 -12.19
C ASP A 120 -30.07 -19.91 -12.73
N GLY A 121 -29.12 -20.34 -11.90
CA GLY A 121 -28.03 -21.24 -12.26
C GLY A 121 -26.86 -20.58 -12.97
N ILE A 122 -26.89 -19.25 -13.17
CA ILE A 122 -25.81 -18.51 -13.85
C ILE A 122 -24.72 -18.17 -12.83
N MET A 123 -23.46 -18.43 -13.20
CA MET A 123 -22.30 -18.08 -12.37
C MET A 123 -22.09 -16.57 -12.36
N ARG A 124 -22.13 -15.98 -11.17
CA ARG A 124 -21.89 -14.55 -10.93
C ARG A 124 -20.90 -14.37 -9.79
N VAL A 125 -20.24 -13.22 -9.74
CA VAL A 125 -19.40 -12.83 -8.61
C VAL A 125 -20.31 -12.46 -7.45
N GLN A 126 -20.19 -13.18 -6.33
CA GLN A 126 -21.00 -12.94 -5.13
C GLN A 126 -20.29 -12.05 -4.12
N SER A 127 -18.98 -12.16 -4.02
CA SER A 127 -18.18 -11.36 -3.10
C SER A 127 -16.75 -11.24 -3.58
N ILE A 128 -16.01 -10.31 -2.98
CA ILE A 128 -14.60 -10.10 -3.27
C ILE A 128 -13.82 -10.15 -1.97
N ALA A 129 -12.89 -11.09 -1.86
CA ALA A 129 -12.07 -11.28 -0.68
C ALA A 129 -10.71 -10.57 -0.86
N PRO A 130 -10.33 -9.62 0.01
CA PRO A 130 -9.02 -9.00 -0.08
C PRO A 130 -7.91 -10.00 0.22
N ARG A 131 -6.82 -9.95 -0.55
CA ARG A 131 -5.65 -10.81 -0.38
C ARG A 131 -4.39 -9.99 -0.14
N LYS A 132 -3.44 -10.58 0.59
CA LYS A 132 -2.13 -9.96 0.86
C LYS A 132 -1.33 -9.85 -0.43
N ILE A 133 -0.89 -8.65 -0.76
CA ILE A 133 -0.19 -8.38 -2.01
C ILE A 133 1.15 -9.10 -2.12
N GLU A 134 1.83 -9.35 -1.00
CA GLU A 134 3.13 -10.04 -0.96
C GLU A 134 3.04 -11.50 -1.42
N ARG A 135 1.82 -12.04 -1.52
CA ARG A 135 1.55 -13.37 -2.06
C ARG A 135 1.40 -13.36 -3.57
N PHE A 136 1.41 -12.20 -4.21
CA PHE A 136 1.22 -12.06 -5.64
C PHE A 136 2.45 -11.43 -6.29
N VAL A 137 2.82 -11.97 -7.44
CA VAL A 137 4.02 -11.56 -8.15
C VAL A 137 3.70 -11.48 -9.64
N GLN A 138 3.79 -10.28 -10.21
CA GLN A 138 3.72 -10.09 -11.65
C GLN A 138 4.95 -10.72 -12.35
N ARG A 139 4.71 -11.62 -13.30
CA ARG A 139 5.69 -12.20 -14.23
C ARG A 139 5.23 -11.98 -15.67
N ASP A 140 6.03 -12.40 -16.64
CA ASP A 140 5.66 -12.35 -18.08
C ASP A 140 4.38 -13.10 -18.39
N ALA A 141 4.22 -14.28 -17.81
CA ALA A 141 3.06 -15.13 -18.03
C ALA A 141 1.77 -14.53 -17.44
N GLY A 142 1.89 -13.52 -16.57
CA GLY A 142 0.78 -12.91 -15.86
C GLY A 142 1.06 -12.79 -14.35
N LEU A 143 0.00 -12.51 -13.61
CA LEU A 143 0.05 -12.44 -12.15
C LEU A 143 0.15 -13.87 -11.58
N MET A 144 1.18 -14.12 -10.79
CA MET A 144 1.42 -15.40 -10.14
C MET A 144 1.06 -15.32 -8.65
N PHE A 145 0.44 -16.36 -8.11
CA PHE A 145 0.21 -16.54 -6.68
C PHE A 145 1.31 -17.44 -6.09
N LYS A 146 1.95 -16.96 -5.03
CA LYS A 146 2.97 -17.69 -4.29
C LYS A 146 2.31 -18.49 -3.17
N GLU A 147 2.42 -19.82 -3.24
CA GLU A 147 1.96 -20.73 -2.19
C GLU A 147 2.88 -20.74 -0.97
N GLN A 148 2.43 -21.37 0.14
CA GLN A 148 3.25 -21.47 1.36
C GLN A 148 4.56 -22.22 1.12
N GLY A 149 4.58 -23.20 0.21
CA GLY A 149 5.78 -23.95 -0.18
C GLY A 149 6.73 -23.20 -1.13
N GLY A 150 6.42 -21.96 -1.52
CA GLY A 150 7.24 -21.15 -2.42
C GLY A 150 6.95 -21.36 -3.91
N THR A 151 6.13 -22.35 -4.27
CA THR A 151 5.63 -22.56 -5.64
C THR A 151 4.85 -21.34 -6.11
N GLU A 152 5.13 -20.88 -7.33
CA GLU A 152 4.38 -19.81 -8.00
C GLU A 152 3.39 -20.46 -8.98
N ILE A 153 2.09 -20.15 -8.83
CA ILE A 153 1.01 -20.66 -9.68
C ILE A 153 0.42 -19.50 -10.47
N LEU A 154 0.17 -19.69 -11.76
CA LEU A 154 -0.49 -18.67 -12.57
C LEU A 154 -1.92 -18.44 -12.07
N THR A 155 -2.25 -17.19 -11.76
CA THR A 155 -3.61 -16.82 -11.37
C THR A 155 -4.52 -16.77 -12.59
N LEU A 156 -5.75 -17.21 -12.41
CA LEU A 156 -6.80 -17.08 -13.43
C LEU A 156 -7.28 -15.62 -13.44
N PRO A 157 -7.20 -14.90 -14.58
CA PRO A 157 -7.63 -13.50 -14.68
C PRO A 157 -9.08 -13.30 -14.22
N GLU A 158 -9.97 -14.25 -14.51
CA GLU A 158 -11.37 -14.22 -14.10
C GLU A 158 -11.59 -14.38 -12.59
N LYS A 159 -10.58 -14.83 -11.82
CA LYS A 159 -10.70 -15.01 -10.36
C LYS A 159 -10.04 -13.90 -9.56
N VAL A 160 -9.32 -12.98 -10.19
CA VAL A 160 -8.51 -11.98 -9.48
C VAL A 160 -8.73 -10.58 -10.03
N LEU A 161 -9.11 -9.68 -9.14
CA LEU A 161 -9.13 -8.24 -9.36
C LEU A 161 -7.80 -7.63 -8.88
N TYR A 162 -6.89 -7.38 -9.81
CA TYR A 162 -5.61 -6.72 -9.56
C TYR A 162 -5.69 -5.23 -9.92
N ASN A 163 -5.20 -4.37 -9.03
CA ASN A 163 -5.08 -2.93 -9.28
C ASN A 163 -3.73 -2.41 -8.83
N GLY A 164 -3.11 -1.53 -9.61
CA GLY A 164 -1.83 -0.90 -9.29
C GLY A 164 -1.82 0.59 -9.64
N VAL A 165 -0.97 1.35 -8.94
CA VAL A 165 -0.89 2.80 -9.03
C VAL A 165 0.49 3.22 -9.49
N ASN A 166 0.57 3.91 -10.63
CA ASN A 166 1.84 4.33 -11.25
C ASN A 166 2.83 3.17 -11.43
N VAL A 167 2.31 1.98 -11.74
CA VAL A 167 3.12 0.79 -11.97
C VAL A 167 3.99 1.02 -13.19
N HIS A 168 5.29 0.80 -13.03
CA HIS A 168 6.27 0.84 -14.09
C HIS A 168 7.30 -0.27 -13.85
N LYS A 169 8.17 -0.49 -14.84
CA LYS A 169 9.11 -1.61 -14.84
C LYS A 169 9.99 -1.67 -13.59
N ASP A 170 10.43 -0.51 -13.10
CA ASP A 170 11.28 -0.40 -11.91
C ASP A 170 10.48 -0.41 -10.60
N ASN A 171 9.17 -0.13 -10.63
CA ASN A 171 8.27 -0.23 -9.48
C ASN A 171 7.00 -1.04 -9.81
N PRO A 172 7.13 -2.37 -9.82
CA PRO A 172 6.02 -3.28 -10.13
C PRO A 172 4.88 -3.26 -9.09
N TYR A 173 5.15 -2.94 -7.82
CA TYR A 173 4.12 -2.82 -6.77
C TYR A 173 3.45 -1.44 -6.74
N GLY A 174 3.91 -0.50 -7.57
CA GLY A 174 3.36 0.84 -7.64
C GLY A 174 3.69 1.71 -6.42
N ASP A 175 3.22 2.96 -6.47
CA ASP A 175 3.52 3.98 -5.46
C ASP A 175 2.52 3.92 -4.29
N ALA A 176 3.00 3.57 -3.09
CA ALA A 176 2.18 3.62 -1.88
C ALA A 176 2.05 5.05 -1.35
N LEU A 177 0.82 5.54 -1.19
CA LEU A 177 0.58 6.83 -0.52
C LEU A 177 0.99 6.76 0.96
N LEU A 178 0.67 5.67 1.66
CA LEU A 178 0.94 5.53 3.10
C LEU A 178 2.45 5.50 3.40
N SER A 179 3.26 5.02 2.47
CA SER A 179 4.72 5.10 2.57
C SER A 179 5.21 6.55 2.68
N ARG A 180 4.62 7.48 1.93
CA ARG A 180 5.03 8.90 1.92
C ARG A 180 4.82 9.61 3.25
N VAL A 181 3.83 9.18 4.04
CA VAL A 181 3.48 9.76 5.34
C VAL A 181 4.07 8.98 6.52
N TYR A 182 4.75 7.86 6.26
CA TYR A 182 5.28 6.96 7.29
C TYR A 182 6.15 7.68 8.32
N TRP A 183 7.13 8.48 7.88
CA TRP A 183 8.06 9.14 8.81
C TRP A 183 7.39 10.22 9.67
N ALA A 184 6.36 10.89 9.14
CA ALA A 184 5.57 11.84 9.92
C ALA A 184 4.75 11.11 11.00
N TRP A 185 4.09 10.01 10.64
CA TRP A 185 3.38 9.14 11.57
C TRP A 185 4.31 8.53 12.62
N PHE A 186 5.47 8.03 12.21
CA PHE A 186 6.47 7.45 13.11
C PHE A 186 6.94 8.48 14.14
N ASN A 187 7.31 9.69 13.70
CA ASN A 187 7.74 10.74 14.61
C ASN A 187 6.64 11.20 15.56
N LYS A 188 5.37 11.25 15.12
CA LYS A 188 4.22 11.54 15.98
C LYS A 188 4.13 10.51 17.12
N ASN A 189 4.06 9.22 16.78
CA ASN A 189 3.82 8.14 17.75
C ASN A 189 5.00 7.87 18.70
N TYR A 190 6.23 7.89 18.18
CA TYR A 190 7.42 7.63 18.99
C TYR A 190 7.96 8.88 19.67
N GLY A 191 7.75 10.07 19.07
CA GLY A 191 8.11 11.34 19.68
C GLY A 191 7.30 11.62 20.94
N GLU A 192 6.00 11.34 20.93
CA GLU A 192 5.16 11.49 22.12
C GLU A 192 5.63 10.60 23.28
N GLN A 193 5.95 9.34 23.00
CA GLN A 193 6.50 8.43 24.02
C GLN A 193 7.84 8.91 24.58
N PHE A 194 8.71 9.44 23.71
CA PHE A 194 9.97 10.04 24.14
C PHE A 194 9.73 11.23 25.07
N TRP A 195 8.84 12.15 24.70
CA TRP A 195 8.55 13.34 25.50
C TRP A 195 7.87 13.00 26.82
N SER A 196 6.99 12.00 26.85
CA SER A 196 6.39 11.50 28.08
C SER A 196 7.46 10.97 29.06
N ARG A 197 8.35 10.09 28.58
CA ARG A 197 9.47 9.57 29.40
C ARG A 197 10.45 10.65 29.83
N TYR A 198 10.72 11.62 28.94
CA TYR A 198 11.55 12.77 29.25
C TYR A 198 10.92 13.59 30.39
N ALA A 199 9.62 13.89 30.29
CA ALA A 199 8.88 14.61 31.32
C ALA A 199 8.88 13.85 32.65
N GLU A 200 8.65 12.54 32.67
CA GLU A 200 8.73 11.72 33.89
C GLU A 200 10.10 11.82 34.59
N ARG A 201 11.18 11.71 33.81
CA ARG A 201 12.54 11.78 34.34
C ARG A 201 12.89 13.17 34.87
N HIS A 202 12.49 14.23 34.16
CA HIS A 202 12.83 15.61 34.52
C HIS A 202 11.83 16.27 35.49
N ALA A 203 10.64 15.69 35.69
CA ALA A 203 9.72 16.07 36.75
C ALA A 203 10.16 15.55 38.13
N SER A 204 11.04 14.55 38.17
CA SER A 204 11.60 14.03 39.42
C SER A 204 12.68 14.99 39.94
N PRO A 205 12.48 15.66 41.08
CA PRO A 205 13.47 16.59 41.61
C PRO A 205 14.76 15.84 41.96
N LEU A 206 15.89 16.30 41.43
CA LEU A 206 17.21 15.86 41.88
C LEU A 206 17.55 16.61 43.16
N THR A 207 17.39 15.96 44.31
CA THR A 207 17.82 16.51 45.61
C THR A 207 19.34 16.55 45.64
N VAL A 208 19.91 17.73 45.37
CA VAL A 208 21.36 17.98 45.50
C VAL A 208 21.63 18.57 46.86
N ILE A 209 22.36 17.84 47.70
CA ILE A 209 22.76 18.28 49.03
C ILE A 209 24.20 18.70 48.97
N LYS A 210 24.44 19.98 49.28
CA LYS A 210 25.78 20.54 49.41
C LYS A 210 26.11 20.57 50.90
N SER A 211 26.93 19.61 51.35
CA SER A 211 27.49 19.69 52.70
C SER A 211 28.69 20.65 52.68
N ALA A 212 28.79 21.52 53.68
CA ALA A 212 29.90 22.47 53.83
C ALA A 212 31.15 21.83 54.48
N VAL A 213 31.14 20.50 54.64
CA VAL A 213 32.16 19.80 55.43
C VAL A 213 33.41 19.64 54.59
N ASN A 214 34.48 20.32 55.01
CA ASN A 214 35.83 19.93 54.62
C ASN A 214 36.06 18.53 55.20
N THR A 215 35.87 17.50 54.37
CA THR A 215 35.81 16.09 54.79
C THR A 215 37.16 15.61 55.28
N ALA A 216 37.45 15.83 56.57
CA ALA A 216 38.52 15.14 57.27
C ALA A 216 38.00 13.89 58.02
N ASN A 217 36.71 13.84 58.38
CA ASN A 217 36.10 12.71 59.10
C ASN A 217 35.03 12.01 58.27
N ALA A 218 35.26 10.73 57.98
CA ALA A 218 34.38 9.88 57.18
C ALA A 218 33.11 9.43 57.94
N ASP A 219 33.12 9.49 59.27
CA ASP A 219 32.00 9.03 60.11
C ASP A 219 30.85 10.04 60.16
N ASP A 220 31.17 11.35 60.18
CA ASP A 220 30.18 12.42 60.12
C ASP A 220 29.42 12.40 58.79
N ALA A 221 30.14 12.16 57.68
CA ALA A 221 29.55 12.01 56.36
C ALA A 221 28.60 10.80 56.27
N ARG A 222 28.91 9.69 56.98
CA ARG A 222 28.06 8.49 57.00
C ARG A 222 26.79 8.69 57.84
N GLN A 223 26.88 9.41 58.96
CA GLN A 223 25.70 9.71 59.78
C GLN A 223 24.72 10.64 59.06
N GLU A 224 25.22 11.66 58.36
CA GLU A 224 24.37 12.54 57.57
C GLU A 224 23.71 11.79 56.40
N LEU A 225 24.44 10.89 55.73
CA LEU A 225 23.88 10.06 54.65
C LEU A 225 22.78 9.11 55.18
N ALA A 226 22.95 8.55 56.37
CA ALA A 226 21.97 7.67 57.01
C ALA A 226 20.72 8.43 57.47
N ALA A 227 20.89 9.63 58.05
CA ALA A 227 19.76 10.51 58.39
C ALA A 227 18.98 10.94 57.14
N LEU A 228 19.67 11.09 56.01
CA LEU A 228 19.08 11.42 54.72
C LEU A 228 18.29 10.29 54.08
N ALA A 229 18.81 9.07 54.12
CA ALA A 229 18.09 7.89 53.65
C ALA A 229 16.78 7.68 54.42
N ALA A 230 16.75 8.03 55.71
CA ALA A 230 15.54 8.00 56.53
C ALA A 230 14.54 9.12 56.16
N ALA A 231 15.01 10.31 55.77
CA ALA A 231 14.15 11.42 55.37
C ALA A 231 13.54 11.27 53.97
N ALA A 232 14.23 10.58 53.05
CA ALA A 232 13.75 10.31 51.70
C ALA A 232 12.79 9.11 51.59
N ALA A 233 12.59 8.35 52.68
CA ALA A 233 11.73 7.18 52.74
C ALA A 233 10.30 7.45 53.25
N ASN A 234 9.97 8.71 53.57
CA ASN A 234 8.62 9.21 53.86
C ASN A 234 8.09 10.04 52.70
#